data_AF-A0A7C3X6J8-F1
#
_entry.id   AF-A0A7C3X6J8-F1
#
_cell.length_a   1.000
_cell.length_b   1.000
_cell.length_c   1.000
_cell.angle_alpha   90.00
_cell.angle_beta   90.00
_cell.angle_gamma   90.00
#
_symmetry.space_group_name_H-M   'P 1'
#
loop_
_entity.id
_entity.type
_entity.pdbx_description
1 polymer ?
#
loop_
_entity_poly.entity_id
_entity_poly.type
_entity_poly.pdbx_seq_one_letter_code
_entity_poly.pdbx_strand_id
1 'polypeptide(L)'
;MKRRLPSMIGLFPLLSTAASSLYAQPGQVLTSNRYFDAASGISIQKLVETALARNADLQATRRRIAEAQGLLNQSRLRPNPDLNVRVGNGSVLKSPGEREYTISYAHTFELGRKWNRRVEVAQLAEELATLEVADQERLLKASVKTASDRHWPWFTIWKLRSNCCSSTNRATALLRSGWRKARRRNWKSA
;
A
#
# COMPACT_ATOMS: atom_id res chain seq x y z
N MET A 1 16.19 -57.91 -56.12
CA MET A 1 16.19 -58.47 -54.74
C MET A 1 15.23 -57.65 -53.88
N LYS A 2 13.91 -57.91 -53.92
CA LYS A 2 13.16 -58.65 -52.87
C LYS A 2 13.85 -58.66 -51.51
N ARG A 3 13.40 -57.80 -50.58
CA ARG A 3 13.23 -58.16 -49.15
C ARG A 3 11.98 -57.47 -48.61
N ARG A 4 10.89 -58.25 -48.60
CA ARG A 4 9.75 -58.06 -47.68
C ARG A 4 10.22 -58.46 -46.30
N LEU A 5 9.90 -57.68 -45.27
CA LEU A 5 9.83 -58.14 -43.88
C LEU A 5 8.67 -57.42 -43.16
N PRO A 6 8.16 -58.02 -42.07
CA PRO A 6 6.71 -58.19 -41.88
C PRO A 6 6.09 -57.18 -40.92
N SER A 7 4.82 -56.90 -41.20
CA SER A 7 3.86 -56.30 -40.27
C SER A 7 3.61 -57.28 -39.13
N MET A 8 4.06 -56.95 -37.92
CA MET A 8 3.63 -57.64 -36.71
C MET A 8 3.65 -56.71 -35.50
N ILE A 9 2.55 -56.82 -34.73
CA ILE A 9 2.44 -56.58 -33.29
C ILE A 9 2.26 -55.13 -32.86
N GLY A 10 1.13 -54.87 -32.17
CA GLY A 10 0.98 -53.69 -31.34
C GLY A 10 -0.45 -53.38 -30.91
N LEU A 11 -1.13 -54.34 -30.30
CA LEU A 11 -2.33 -54.11 -29.50
C LEU A 11 -1.97 -53.08 -28.40
N PHE A 12 -2.39 -51.82 -28.57
CA PHE A 12 -2.15 -50.77 -27.59
C PHE A 12 -3.15 -50.92 -26.43
N PRO A 13 -2.71 -51.19 -25.19
CA PRO A 13 -3.62 -51.12 -24.05
C PRO A 13 -3.96 -49.65 -23.80
N LEU A 14 -5.25 -49.41 -23.54
CA LEU A 14 -5.79 -48.19 -22.95
C LEU A 14 -5.05 -47.90 -21.63
N LEU A 15 -3.99 -47.10 -21.68
CA LEU A 15 -3.41 -46.50 -20.48
C LEU A 15 -4.30 -45.33 -20.08
N SER A 16 -5.20 -45.62 -19.12
CA SER A 16 -5.93 -44.63 -18.36
C SER A 16 -4.93 -43.68 -17.70
N THR A 17 -4.76 -42.49 -18.27
CA THR A 17 -4.05 -41.41 -17.60
C THR A 17 -4.98 -40.88 -16.52
N ALA A 18 -4.79 -41.38 -15.29
CA ALA A 18 -5.28 -40.68 -14.12
C ALA A 18 -4.60 -39.30 -14.11
N ALA A 19 -5.31 -38.29 -14.59
CA ALA A 19 -4.96 -36.90 -14.37
C ALA A 19 -5.03 -36.69 -12.85
N SER A 20 -3.88 -36.83 -12.19
CA SER A 20 -3.67 -36.27 -10.86
C SER A 20 -3.88 -34.78 -11.00
N SER A 21 -5.11 -34.34 -10.77
CA SER A 21 -5.42 -32.94 -10.52
C SER A 21 -4.47 -32.50 -9.43
N LEU A 22 -3.52 -31.64 -9.79
CA LEU A 22 -2.97 -30.66 -8.88
C LEU A 22 -4.18 -29.86 -8.41
N TYR A 23 -4.82 -30.38 -7.36
CA TYR A 23 -5.74 -29.60 -6.57
C TYR A 23 -4.95 -28.37 -6.14
N ALA A 24 -5.23 -27.26 -6.80
CA ALA A 24 -4.99 -25.94 -6.26
C ALA A 24 -5.55 -25.99 -4.84
N GLN A 25 -4.66 -25.98 -3.85
CA GLN A 25 -5.07 -25.96 -2.46
C GLN A 25 -5.94 -24.71 -2.31
N PRO A 26 -7.25 -24.83 -1.99
CA PRO A 26 -8.01 -23.67 -1.59
C PRO A 26 -7.28 -23.09 -0.39
N GLY A 27 -6.89 -21.82 -0.50
CA GLY A 27 -6.10 -21.10 0.49
C GLY A 27 -6.62 -21.42 1.89
N GLN A 28 -5.74 -21.95 2.73
CA GLN A 28 -6.08 -22.25 4.10
C GLN A 28 -6.62 -20.98 4.75
N VAL A 29 -7.93 -20.97 5.02
CA VAL A 29 -8.58 -19.94 5.82
C VAL A 29 -8.00 -20.09 7.21
N LEU A 30 -6.99 -19.27 7.51
CA LEU A 30 -6.35 -19.20 8.82
C LEU A 30 -7.45 -18.87 9.83
N THR A 31 -7.85 -19.88 10.60
CA THR A 31 -8.86 -19.77 11.64
C THR A 31 -8.45 -18.68 12.62
N SER A 32 -9.36 -17.73 12.80
CA SER A 32 -9.11 -16.35 13.19
C SER A 32 -8.67 -16.12 14.64
N ASN A 33 -8.55 -17.17 15.46
CA ASN A 33 -8.45 -17.02 16.91
C ASN A 33 -7.12 -16.43 17.42
N ARG A 34 -6.11 -16.28 16.55
CA ARG A 34 -4.84 -15.60 16.89
C ARG A 34 -4.77 -14.13 16.49
N TYR A 35 -5.74 -13.64 15.71
CA TYR A 35 -5.73 -12.28 15.16
C TYR A 35 -6.82 -11.36 15.73
N PHE A 36 -7.60 -11.86 16.70
CA PHE A 36 -8.66 -11.11 17.36
C PHE A 36 -8.17 -10.56 18.70
N ASP A 37 -8.33 -9.24 18.88
CA ASP A 37 -8.24 -8.63 20.19
C ASP A 37 -9.55 -8.84 20.97
N ALA A 38 -9.48 -9.61 22.06
CA ALA A 38 -10.61 -9.82 22.96
C ALA A 38 -11.02 -8.57 23.77
N ALA A 39 -10.32 -7.44 23.62
CA ALA A 39 -10.58 -6.20 24.35
C ALA A 39 -11.06 -5.03 23.47
N SER A 40 -10.52 -4.85 22.26
CA SER A 40 -10.97 -3.82 21.30
C SER A 40 -11.92 -4.35 20.22
N GLY A 41 -12.04 -5.67 20.04
CA GLY A 41 -12.87 -6.28 19.00
C GLY A 41 -12.37 -6.03 17.57
N ILE A 42 -11.22 -5.34 17.40
CA ILE A 42 -10.64 -5.04 16.10
C ILE A 42 -9.64 -6.13 15.76
N SER A 43 -9.84 -6.80 14.63
CA SER A 43 -8.90 -7.80 14.13
C SER A 43 -7.67 -7.13 13.50
N ILE A 44 -6.52 -7.81 13.48
CA ILE A 44 -5.31 -7.31 12.80
C ILE A 44 -5.59 -7.09 11.31
N GLN A 45 -6.46 -7.90 10.69
CA GLN A 45 -6.91 -7.69 9.32
C GLN A 45 -7.59 -6.32 9.18
N LYS A 46 -8.44 -5.93 10.14
CA LYS A 46 -9.09 -4.61 10.16
C LYS A 46 -8.09 -3.47 10.35
N LEU A 47 -7.04 -3.67 11.14
CA LEU A 47 -5.94 -2.70 11.29
C LEU A 47 -5.19 -2.51 9.97
N VAL A 48 -4.88 -3.60 9.27
CA VAL A 48 -4.21 -3.55 7.96
C VAL A 48 -5.09 -2.87 6.92
N GLU A 49 -6.38 -3.21 6.84
CA GLU A 49 -7.34 -2.52 5.96
C GLU A 49 -7.40 -1.02 6.24
N THR A 50 -7.48 -0.65 7.52
CA THR A 50 -7.54 0.76 7.93
C THR A 50 -6.25 1.49 7.59
N ALA A 51 -5.09 0.84 7.76
CA ALA A 51 -3.80 1.40 7.39
C ALA A 51 -3.68 1.61 5.88
N LEU A 52 -4.06 0.64 5.06
CA LEU A 52 -4.04 0.76 3.59
C LEU A 52 -4.99 1.85 3.06
N ALA A 53 -6.08 2.12 3.79
CA ALA A 53 -7.03 3.16 3.44
C ALA A 53 -6.56 4.56 3.87
N ARG A 54 -6.01 4.69 5.10
CA ARG A 54 -5.81 6.00 5.75
C ARG A 54 -4.35 6.45 5.87
N ASN A 55 -3.37 5.61 5.56
CA ASN A 55 -1.97 5.99 5.69
C ASN A 55 -1.60 7.11 4.69
N ALA A 56 -1.09 8.23 5.20
CA ALA A 56 -0.76 9.41 4.40
C ALA A 56 0.40 9.17 3.42
N ASP A 57 1.43 8.42 3.84
CA ASP A 57 2.60 8.12 3.02
C ASP A 57 2.24 7.25 1.81
N LEU A 58 1.37 6.26 2.00
CA LEU A 58 0.84 5.43 0.93
C LEU A 58 0.00 6.26 -0.05
N GLN A 59 -0.83 7.18 0.46
CA GLN A 59 -1.60 8.08 -0.40
C GLN A 59 -0.69 9.02 -1.20
N ALA A 60 0.37 9.55 -0.59
CA ALA A 60 1.38 10.35 -1.28
C ALA A 60 2.09 9.53 -2.36
N THR A 61 2.49 8.30 -2.06
CA THR A 61 3.12 7.40 -3.03
C THR A 61 2.18 7.10 -4.19
N ARG A 62 0.88 6.87 -3.94
CA ARG A 62 -0.13 6.69 -5.01
C ARG A 62 -0.25 7.90 -5.94
N ARG A 63 0.02 9.13 -5.46
CA ARG A 63 0.03 10.32 -6.32
C ARG A 63 1.18 10.30 -7.33
N ARG A 64 2.28 9.58 -7.07
CA ARG A 64 3.38 9.43 -8.03
C ARG A 64 2.96 8.73 -9.31
N ILE A 65 2.00 7.81 -9.25
CA ILE A 65 1.42 7.19 -10.46
C ILE A 65 0.75 8.26 -11.32
N ALA A 66 -0.07 9.14 -10.71
CA ALA A 66 -0.74 10.22 -11.44
C ALA A 66 0.26 11.24 -12.02
N GLU A 67 1.33 11.54 -11.29
CA GLU A 67 2.44 12.36 -11.79
C GLU A 67 3.12 11.73 -13.01
N ALA A 68 3.50 10.45 -12.91
CA ALA A 68 4.13 9.72 -14.00
C ALA A 68 3.23 9.60 -15.23
N GLN A 69 1.92 9.40 -15.05
CA GLN A 69 0.93 9.44 -16.12
C GLN A 69 0.83 10.82 -16.77
N GLY A 70 0.90 11.89 -15.98
CA GLY A 70 0.99 13.26 -16.48
C GLY A 70 2.22 13.45 -17.37
N LEU A 71 3.37 12.96 -16.93
CA LEU A 71 4.63 13.01 -17.69
C LEU A 71 4.58 12.16 -18.98
N LEU A 72 3.94 10.99 -18.94
CA LEU A 72 3.71 10.17 -20.13
C LEU A 72 2.83 10.90 -21.15
N ASN A 73 1.75 11.53 -20.70
CA ASN A 73 0.88 12.31 -21.56
C ASN A 73 1.60 13.53 -22.16
N GLN A 74 2.40 14.24 -21.36
CA GLN A 74 3.23 15.35 -21.85
C GLN A 74 4.28 14.87 -22.87
N SER A 75 4.91 13.72 -22.64
CA SER A 75 5.95 13.16 -23.51
C SER A 75 5.44 12.76 -24.90
N ARG A 76 4.14 12.45 -25.01
CA ARG A 76 3.48 12.15 -26.29
C ARG A 76 3.28 13.39 -27.15
N LEU A 77 3.23 14.59 -26.55
CA LEU A 77 3.07 15.84 -27.29
C LEU A 77 4.36 16.19 -28.03
N ARG A 78 4.21 16.67 -29.27
CA ARG A 78 5.34 17.26 -30.01
C ARG A 78 5.55 18.70 -29.53
N PRO A 79 6.79 19.21 -29.54
CA PRO A 79 7.06 20.61 -29.21
C PRO A 79 6.17 21.54 -30.04
N ASN A 80 5.42 22.40 -29.37
CA ASN A 80 4.61 23.43 -30.01
C ASN A 80 5.56 24.54 -30.54
N PRO A 81 5.33 25.12 -31.73
CA PRO A 81 6.09 26.30 -32.16
C PRO A 81 5.94 27.46 -31.17
N ASP A 82 7.00 28.25 -31.04
CA ASP A 82 7.01 29.51 -30.32
C ASP A 82 6.79 30.66 -31.31
N LEU A 83 5.85 31.54 -30.97
CA LEU A 83 5.61 32.79 -31.68
C LEU A 83 5.77 33.93 -30.67
N ASN A 84 6.80 34.74 -30.87
CA ASN A 84 7.10 35.88 -30.02
C ASN A 84 6.86 37.18 -30.77
N VAL A 85 6.18 38.13 -30.12
CA VAL A 85 6.03 39.49 -30.63
C VAL A 85 6.62 40.43 -29.59
N ARG A 86 7.66 41.17 -29.99
CA ARG A 86 8.34 42.17 -29.16
C ARG A 86 8.10 43.55 -29.73
N VAL A 87 7.79 44.49 -28.84
CA VAL A 87 7.69 45.91 -29.16
C VAL A 87 8.69 46.65 -28.27
N GLY A 88 9.67 47.30 -28.86
CA GLY A 88 10.69 48.11 -28.18
C GLY A 88 10.50 49.60 -28.45
N ASN A 89 10.93 50.44 -27.52
CA ASN A 89 11.11 51.87 -27.78
C ASN A 89 12.48 52.36 -27.27
N GLY A 90 13.01 53.42 -27.89
CA GLY A 90 14.32 54.00 -27.56
C GLY A 90 14.36 54.91 -26.32
N SER A 91 13.31 54.99 -25.49
CA SER A 91 13.24 55.95 -24.37
C SER A 91 14.30 55.71 -23.29
N VAL A 92 14.75 54.47 -23.11
CA VAL A 92 15.82 54.12 -22.17
C VAL A 92 17.19 54.62 -22.64
N LEU A 93 17.40 54.73 -23.95
CA LEU A 93 18.65 55.22 -24.57
C LEU A 93 18.59 56.71 -24.91
N LYS A 94 17.55 57.45 -24.47
CA LYS A 94 17.29 58.85 -24.86
C LYS A 94 17.33 59.04 -26.38
N SER A 95 16.78 58.09 -27.14
CA SER A 95 16.48 58.25 -28.58
C SER A 95 14.96 58.37 -28.75
N PRO A 96 14.39 59.59 -28.67
CA PRO A 96 12.96 59.80 -28.81
C PRO A 96 12.55 59.57 -30.27
N GLY A 97 11.65 58.62 -30.50
CA GLY A 97 11.10 58.35 -31.83
C GLY A 97 11.42 56.95 -32.39
N GLU A 98 12.38 56.24 -31.80
CA GLU A 98 12.65 54.85 -32.19
C GLU A 98 11.58 53.89 -31.64
N ARG A 99 10.93 53.17 -32.54
CA ARG A 99 9.99 52.08 -32.25
C ARG A 99 10.45 50.85 -33.02
N GLU A 100 10.66 49.76 -32.31
CA GLU A 100 11.04 48.47 -32.90
C GLU A 100 9.88 47.50 -32.76
N TYR A 101 9.53 46.81 -33.84
CA TYR A 101 8.56 45.73 -33.84
C TYR A 101 9.24 44.48 -34.38
N THR A 102 9.33 43.44 -33.55
CA THR A 102 9.96 42.17 -33.92
C THR A 102 8.93 41.06 -33.79
N ILE A 103 8.75 40.28 -34.84
CA ILE A 103 7.99 39.03 -34.81
C ILE A 103 9.00 37.90 -35.02
N SER A 104 9.05 36.96 -34.09
CA SER A 104 9.95 35.81 -34.14
C SER A 104 9.15 34.52 -34.14
N TYR A 105 9.50 33.60 -35.04
CA TYR A 105 8.94 32.27 -35.12
C TYR A 105 10.05 31.25 -34.91
N ALA A 106 9.90 30.37 -33.92
CA ALA A 106 10.84 29.30 -33.64
C ALA A 106 10.10 27.96 -33.58
N HIS A 107 10.52 27.00 -34.41
CA HIS A 107 9.94 25.67 -34.43
C HIS A 107 11.04 24.61 -34.27
N THR A 108 10.92 23.82 -33.21
CA THR A 108 11.86 22.75 -32.92
C THR A 108 11.44 21.47 -33.63
N PHE A 109 12.12 21.13 -34.72
CA PHE A 109 11.94 19.84 -35.38
C PHE A 109 12.79 18.78 -34.72
N GLU A 110 12.11 17.78 -34.14
CA GLU A 110 12.81 16.64 -33.59
C GLU A 110 13.12 15.63 -34.69
N LEU A 111 14.42 15.43 -34.93
CA LEU A 111 14.94 14.48 -35.90
C LEU A 111 15.12 13.08 -35.28
N GLY A 112 14.95 12.05 -36.11
CA GLY A 112 15.16 10.65 -35.73
C GLY A 112 14.12 10.12 -34.73
N ARG A 113 14.59 9.32 -33.76
CA ARG A 113 13.74 8.61 -32.77
C ARG A 113 13.68 9.31 -31.40
N LYS A 114 14.05 10.60 -31.30
CA LYS A 114 14.08 11.34 -30.01
C LYS A 114 12.73 11.33 -29.30
N TRP A 115 11.64 11.56 -30.04
CA TRP A 115 10.28 11.47 -29.51
C TRP A 115 9.96 10.08 -28.95
N ASN A 116 10.19 9.03 -29.74
CA ASN A 116 9.98 7.63 -29.32
C ASN A 116 10.73 7.30 -28.02
N ARG A 117 11.98 7.77 -27.89
CA ARG A 117 12.80 7.56 -26.69
C ARG A 117 12.22 8.27 -25.45
N ARG A 118 11.67 9.48 -25.59
CA ARG A 118 11.04 10.17 -24.46
C ARG A 118 9.76 9.47 -24.00
N VAL A 119 8.96 9.00 -24.96
CA VAL A 119 7.77 8.21 -24.65
C VAL A 119 8.15 6.92 -23.93
N GLU A 120 9.17 6.21 -24.42
CA GLU A 120 9.70 4.97 -23.80
C GLU A 120 10.17 5.21 -22.36
N VAL A 121 10.96 6.27 -22.12
CA VAL A 121 11.41 6.63 -20.77
C VAL A 121 10.23 6.96 -19.84
N ALA A 122 9.23 7.69 -20.35
CA ALA A 122 8.05 8.03 -19.55
C ALA A 122 7.16 6.81 -19.24
N GLN A 123 7.09 5.82 -20.14
CA GLN A 123 6.40 4.55 -19.89
C GLN A 123 7.11 3.76 -18.78
N LEU A 124 8.43 3.67 -18.82
CA LEU A 124 9.22 3.02 -17.76
C LEU A 124 9.07 3.75 -16.42
N ALA A 125 8.94 5.08 -16.43
CA ALA A 125 8.68 5.86 -15.22
C ALA A 125 7.29 5.57 -14.61
N GLU A 126 6.25 5.41 -15.44
CA GLU A 126 4.93 4.97 -14.98
C GLU A 126 5.00 3.58 -14.36
N GLU A 127 5.65 2.63 -15.05
CA GLU A 127 5.83 1.27 -14.54
C GLU A 127 6.56 1.26 -13.21
N LEU A 128 7.68 1.99 -13.09
CA LEU A 128 8.42 2.14 -11.85
C LEU A 128 7.53 2.68 -10.72
N ALA A 129 6.74 3.73 -10.98
CA ALA A 129 5.84 4.29 -9.98
C ALA A 129 4.78 3.28 -9.50
N THR A 130 4.28 2.40 -10.38
CA THR A 130 3.34 1.34 -9.96
C THR A 130 4.01 0.30 -9.06
N LEU A 131 5.26 -0.08 -9.37
CA LEU A 131 6.03 -1.02 -8.56
C LEU A 131 6.39 -0.43 -7.19
N GLU A 132 6.73 0.85 -7.13
CA GLU A 132 6.98 1.56 -5.87
C GLU A 132 5.75 1.52 -4.95
N VAL A 133 4.55 1.77 -5.49
CA VAL A 133 3.30 1.68 -4.72
C VAL A 133 3.09 0.26 -4.19
N ALA A 134 3.28 -0.76 -5.05
CA ALA A 134 3.12 -2.15 -4.64
C ALA A 134 4.10 -2.54 -3.52
N ASP A 135 5.35 -2.06 -3.57
CA ASP A 135 6.32 -2.30 -2.52
C ASP A 135 5.96 -1.57 -1.22
N GLN A 136 5.53 -0.30 -1.30
CA GLN A 136 5.07 0.44 -0.12
C GLN A 136 3.85 -0.22 0.54
N GLU A 137 2.90 -0.75 -0.23
CA GLU A 137 1.79 -1.52 0.32
C GLU A 137 2.26 -2.78 1.06
N ARG A 138 3.25 -3.49 0.51
CA ARG A 138 3.85 -4.68 1.12
C ARG A 138 4.57 -4.33 2.43
N LEU A 139 5.37 -3.26 2.43
CA LEU A 139 6.08 -2.78 3.61
C LEU A 139 5.11 -2.29 4.69
N LEU A 140 4.06 -1.56 4.32
CA LEU A 140 3.05 -1.09 5.26
C LEU A 140 2.33 -2.27 5.92
N LYS A 141 1.89 -3.26 5.15
CA LYS A 141 1.28 -4.50 5.67
C LYS A 141 2.19 -5.20 6.67
N ALA A 142 3.47 -5.34 6.35
CA ALA A 142 4.46 -5.94 7.23
C ALA A 142 4.65 -5.12 8.53
N SER A 143 4.82 -3.81 8.41
CA SER A 143 5.03 -2.91 9.55
C SER A 143 3.85 -2.92 10.53
N VAL A 144 2.61 -2.92 10.04
CA VAL A 144 1.40 -2.95 10.86
C VAL A 144 1.31 -4.27 11.62
N LYS A 145 1.63 -5.38 10.96
CA LYS A 145 1.65 -6.69 11.61
C LYS A 145 2.70 -6.74 12.73
N THR A 146 3.93 -6.35 12.44
CA THR A 146 5.02 -6.34 13.44
C THR A 146 4.73 -5.38 14.60
N ALA A 147 4.17 -4.21 14.32
CA ALA A 147 3.78 -3.24 15.36
C ALA A 147 2.67 -3.78 16.26
N SER A 148 1.67 -4.43 15.67
CA SER A 148 0.57 -5.09 16.40
C SER A 148 1.10 -6.19 17.32
N ASP A 149 1.97 -7.05 16.78
CA ASP A 149 2.60 -8.14 17.54
C ASP A 149 3.42 -7.62 18.72
N ARG A 150 4.15 -6.51 18.55
CA ARG A 150 4.97 -5.90 19.60
C ARG A 150 4.14 -5.22 20.69
N HIS A 151 3.00 -4.64 20.34
CA HIS A 151 2.15 -3.92 21.30
C HIS A 151 1.30 -4.86 22.17
N TRP A 152 0.91 -6.02 21.63
CA TRP A 152 0.02 -6.96 22.31
C TRP A 152 0.45 -7.35 23.75
N PRO A 153 1.73 -7.66 24.04
CA PRO A 153 2.15 -8.01 25.40
C PRO A 153 1.95 -6.87 26.41
N TRP A 154 2.13 -5.62 25.99
CA TRP A 154 1.94 -4.47 26.88
C TRP A 154 0.48 -4.30 27.28
N PHE A 155 -0.43 -4.53 26.34
CA PHE A 155 -1.85 -4.47 26.60
C PHE A 155 -2.31 -5.56 27.58
N THR A 156 -1.82 -6.80 27.42
CA THR A 156 -2.14 -7.89 28.34
C THR A 156 -1.57 -7.66 29.74
N ILE A 157 -0.32 -7.17 29.84
CA ILE A 157 0.28 -6.77 31.12
C ILE A 157 -0.55 -5.69 31.81
N TRP A 158 -0.97 -4.66 31.08
CA TRP A 158 -1.82 -3.61 31.63
C TRP A 158 -3.17 -4.14 32.12
N LYS A 159 -3.83 -5.01 31.34
CA LYS A 159 -5.13 -5.62 31.69
C LYS A 159 -5.02 -6.55 32.90
N LEU A 160 -3.92 -7.30 33.02
CA LEU A 160 -3.61 -8.10 34.21
C LEU A 160 -3.43 -7.20 35.44
N ARG A 161 -2.69 -6.11 35.31
CA ARG A 161 -2.43 -5.15 36.40
C ARG A 161 -3.70 -4.44 36.86
N SER A 162 -4.58 -4.03 35.94
CA SER A 162 -5.86 -3.39 36.29
C SER A 162 -6.82 -4.35 36.99
N ASN A 163 -6.91 -5.61 36.53
CA ASN A 163 -7.70 -6.64 37.19
C ASN A 163 -7.20 -6.92 38.61
N CYS A 164 -5.88 -7.01 38.82
CA CYS A 164 -5.27 -7.23 40.14
C CYS A 164 -5.55 -6.06 41.11
N CYS A 165 -5.48 -4.83 40.62
CA CYS A 165 -5.83 -3.65 41.42
C CYS A 165 -7.32 -3.64 41.80
N SER A 166 -8.20 -4.03 40.87
CA SER A 166 -9.64 -4.12 41.12
C SER A 166 -10.02 -5.20 42.14
N SER A 167 -9.34 -6.35 42.14
CA SER A 167 -9.60 -7.45 43.07
C SER A 167 -9.10 -7.11 44.48
N THR A 168 -7.96 -6.43 44.59
CA THR A 168 -7.38 -5.99 45.87
C THR A 168 -8.25 -4.92 46.54
N ASN A 169 -8.78 -3.96 45.77
CA ASN A 169 -9.75 -2.98 46.27
C ASN A 169 -11.07 -3.64 46.72
N ARG A 170 -11.51 -4.69 46.04
CA ARG A 170 -12.74 -5.43 46.42
C ARG A 170 -12.54 -6.22 47.72
N ALA A 171 -11.39 -6.86 47.89
CA ALA A 171 -11.03 -7.60 49.11
C ALA A 171 -10.92 -6.69 50.35
N THR A 172 -10.26 -5.53 50.20
CA THR A 172 -10.14 -4.54 51.29
C THR A 172 -11.48 -3.90 51.66
N ALA A 173 -12.38 -3.67 50.69
CA ALA A 173 -13.74 -3.21 50.96
C ALA A 173 -14.56 -4.22 51.76
N LEU A 174 -14.46 -5.52 51.42
CA LEU A 174 -15.14 -6.60 52.15
C LEU A 174 -14.64 -6.71 53.59
N LEU A 175 -13.32 -6.69 53.80
CA LEU A 175 -12.72 -6.69 55.13
C LEU A 175 -13.18 -5.48 55.96
N ARG A 176 -13.15 -4.26 55.41
CA ARG A 176 -13.69 -3.07 56.09
C ARG A 176 -15.16 -3.20 56.46
N SER A 177 -15.99 -3.80 55.60
CA SER A 177 -17.41 -3.99 55.87
C SER A 177 -17.66 -5.04 56.97
N GLY A 178 -16.86 -6.11 57.00
CA GLY A 178 -16.89 -7.13 58.05
C GLY A 178 -16.49 -6.57 59.42
N TRP A 179 -15.41 -5.79 59.46
CA TRP A 179 -14.98 -5.07 60.67
C TRP A 179 -16.05 -4.10 61.20
N ARG A 180 -16.75 -3.35 60.32
CA ARG A 180 -17.86 -2.49 60.73
C ARG A 180 -19.06 -3.26 61.27
N LYS A 181 -19.42 -4.41 60.66
CA LYS A 181 -20.50 -5.28 61.16
C LYS A 181 -20.15 -5.90 62.51
N ALA A 182 -18.92 -6.36 62.71
CA ALA A 182 -18.43 -6.90 63.98
C ALA A 182 -18.48 -5.84 65.10
N ARG A 183 -18.02 -4.62 64.81
CA ARG A 183 -18.06 -3.50 65.77
C ARG A 183 -19.50 -3.11 66.14
N ARG A 184 -20.46 -3.12 65.20
CA ARG A 184 -21.89 -2.85 65.50
C ARG A 184 -22.55 -3.95 66.34
N ARG A 185 -22.13 -5.21 66.22
CA ARG A 185 -22.68 -6.30 67.05
C ARG A 185 -22.23 -6.17 68.50
N ASN A 186 -20.95 -5.86 68.73
CA ASN A 186 -20.40 -5.73 70.08
C ASN A 186 -21.02 -4.58 70.89
N TRP A 187 -21.49 -3.52 70.21
CA TRP A 187 -22.15 -2.37 70.85
C TRP A 187 -23.63 -2.61 71.19
N LYS A 188 -24.27 -3.67 70.65
CA LYS A 188 -25.67 -4.00 70.98
C LYS A 188 -25.81 -5.03 72.12
N SER A 189 -24.69 -5.55 72.60
CA SER A 189 -24.60 -6.57 73.64
C SER A 189 -24.01 -6.04 74.96
N ALA A 190 -23.87 -4.72 75.07
CA ALA A 190 -23.60 -3.97 76.30
C ALA A 190 -24.82 -3.09 76.59
#